data_AF-A0A812A1P1-F1
#
_entry.id   AF-A0A812A1P1-F1
#
_cell.length_a   1.000
_cell.length_b   1.000
_cell.length_c   1.000
_cell.angle_alpha   90.00
_cell.angle_beta   90.00
_cell.angle_gamma   90.00
#
_symmetry.space_group_name_H-M   'P 1'
#
loop_
_entity.id
_entity.type
_entity.pdbx_description
1 polymer ?
#
loop_
_entity_poly.entity_id
_entity_poly.type
_entity_poly.pdbx_seq_one_letter_code
_entity_poly.pdbx_strand_id
1 'polypeptide(L)'
;MSNIFYLCEWWLAIFILGAATYPISYRLFPALKDRYGFSKILGLSLFTYLSYLFSIDKTIIVFIVIIVFGFVVFQKLRLKLKLSLSCSFYEVLFAACFFLFALIRSFYSEINGAEKFMDFAILNAVFRAESFPPLDPWLSGEHLDFYYYFGHLMVSSLAKLTGTPVEVAYNLGLSMFFALAVTTATSLGYNLTNRRRYALLKAFFCGTFR
;
A
#
# COMPACT_ATOMS: atom_id res chain seq x y z
N MET A 1 17.34 8.35 14.81
CA MET A 1 16.24 9.33 14.71
C MET A 1 15.67 9.45 13.30
N SER A 2 16.46 9.26 12.23
CA SER A 2 15.99 9.27 10.83
C SER A 2 14.84 8.29 10.52
N ASN A 3 14.89 7.07 11.05
CA ASN A 3 13.96 6.00 10.65
C ASN A 3 12.48 6.22 11.06
N ILE A 4 12.22 7.05 12.07
CA ILE A 4 10.84 7.30 12.53
C ILE A 4 10.11 8.30 11.62
N PHE A 5 10.85 9.20 10.97
CA PHE A 5 10.27 10.13 10.01
C PHE A 5 9.73 9.38 8.79
N TYR A 6 10.52 8.45 8.25
CA TYR A 6 10.09 7.58 7.16
C TYR A 6 8.83 6.79 7.48
N LEU A 7 8.70 6.28 8.71
CA LEU A 7 7.51 5.57 9.17
C LEU A 7 6.26 6.48 9.12
N CYS A 8 6.38 7.72 9.60
CA CYS A 8 5.30 8.69 9.58
C CYS A 8 4.97 9.17 8.15
N GLU A 9 5.98 9.38 7.30
CA GLU A 9 5.81 9.77 5.90
C GLU A 9 5.10 8.68 5.09
N TRP A 10 5.45 7.41 5.29
CA TRP A 10 4.76 6.27 4.67
C TRP A 10 3.30 6.21 5.10
N TRP A 11 3.05 6.29 6.41
CA TRP A 11 1.68 6.30 6.93
C TRP A 11 0.86 7.46 6.34
N LEU A 12 1.44 8.67 6.29
CA LEU A 12 0.78 9.85 5.75
C LEU A 12 0.53 9.73 4.23
N ALA A 13 1.50 9.25 3.46
CA ALA A 13 1.36 9.04 2.02
C ALA A 13 0.24 8.05 1.71
N ILE A 14 0.18 6.93 2.45
CA ILE A 14 -0.87 5.90 2.28
C ILE A 14 -2.24 6.45 2.73
N PHE A 15 -2.28 7.24 3.81
CA PHE A 15 -3.48 7.93 4.26
C PHE A 15 -4.03 8.86 3.18
N ILE A 16 -3.17 9.71 2.60
CA ILE A 16 -3.55 10.64 1.53
C ILE A 16 -4.02 9.89 0.29
N LEU A 17 -3.34 8.83 -0.13
CA LEU A 17 -3.77 8.00 -1.26
C LEU A 17 -5.14 7.37 -1.00
N GLY A 18 -5.35 6.78 0.18
CA GLY A 18 -6.64 6.20 0.56
C GLY A 18 -7.77 7.22 0.58
N ALA A 19 -7.52 8.42 1.11
CA ALA A 19 -8.48 9.51 1.11
C ALA A 19 -8.80 10.00 -0.32
N ALA A 20 -7.79 10.15 -1.17
CA ALA A 20 -7.94 10.57 -2.55
C ALA A 20 -8.72 9.56 -3.39
N THR A 21 -8.55 8.26 -3.15
CA THR A 21 -9.24 7.19 -3.91
C THR A 21 -10.54 6.72 -3.28
N TYR A 22 -10.91 7.22 -2.09
CA TYR A 22 -12.18 6.88 -1.48
C TYR A 22 -13.41 7.23 -2.34
N PRO A 23 -13.52 8.43 -2.98
CA PRO A 23 -14.60 8.73 -3.93
C PRO A 23 -14.68 7.74 -5.10
N ILE A 24 -13.53 7.24 -5.55
CA ILE A 24 -13.43 6.26 -6.63
C ILE A 24 -13.96 4.90 -6.14
N SER A 25 -13.49 4.44 -4.98
CA SER A 25 -14.00 3.23 -4.32
C SER A 25 -15.52 3.29 -4.12
N TYR A 26 -16.03 4.46 -3.72
CA TYR A 26 -17.46 4.69 -3.51
C TYR A 26 -18.28 4.45 -4.78
N ARG A 27 -17.73 4.81 -5.95
CA ARG A 27 -18.37 4.64 -7.27
C ARG A 27 -18.18 3.22 -7.83
N LEU A 28 -17.01 2.61 -7.66
CA LEU A 28 -16.71 1.28 -8.18
C LEU A 28 -17.46 0.17 -7.44
N PHE A 29 -17.73 0.37 -6.15
CA PHE A 29 -18.36 -0.65 -5.31
C PHE A 29 -19.73 -0.21 -4.77
N PRO A 30 -20.72 0.09 -5.62
CA PRO A 30 -22.03 0.58 -5.17
C PRO A 30 -22.79 -0.47 -4.34
N ALA A 31 -22.58 -1.76 -4.61
CA ALA A 31 -23.21 -2.87 -3.91
C ALA A 31 -22.65 -3.11 -2.50
N LEU A 32 -21.43 -2.64 -2.21
CA LEU A 32 -20.80 -2.84 -0.91
C LEU A 32 -21.33 -1.80 0.10
N LYS A 33 -21.67 -2.29 1.30
CA LYS A 33 -22.09 -1.46 2.44
C LYS A 33 -20.93 -0.68 3.02
N ASP A 34 -19.76 -1.31 3.04
CA ASP A 34 -18.51 -0.66 3.39
C ASP A 34 -17.57 -0.61 2.18
N ARG A 35 -17.21 0.61 1.81
CA ARG A 35 -16.39 0.93 0.63
C ARG A 35 -15.05 1.51 1.05
N TYR A 36 -14.91 1.92 2.31
CA TYR A 36 -13.72 2.61 2.76
C TYR A 36 -12.53 1.66 2.93
N GLY A 37 -12.78 0.44 3.40
CA GLY A 37 -11.70 -0.53 3.62
C GLY A 37 -10.95 -0.96 2.35
N PHE A 38 -11.52 -0.73 1.16
CA PHE A 38 -10.85 -0.96 -0.13
C PHE A 38 -10.13 0.28 -0.70
N SER A 39 -10.30 1.46 -0.10
CA SER A 39 -9.76 2.71 -0.63
C SER A 39 -8.23 2.70 -0.69
N LYS A 40 -7.55 2.32 0.40
CA LYS A 40 -6.08 2.28 0.48
C LYS A 40 -5.46 1.32 -0.54
N ILE A 41 -5.98 0.10 -0.63
CA ILE A 41 -5.46 -0.87 -1.60
C ILE A 41 -5.70 -0.41 -3.04
N LEU A 42 -6.87 0.17 -3.34
CA LEU A 42 -7.11 0.78 -4.65
C LEU A 42 -6.16 1.94 -4.94
N GLY A 43 -5.94 2.81 -3.96
CA GLY A 43 -5.05 3.96 -4.11
C GLY A 43 -3.61 3.56 -4.36
N LEU A 44 -3.11 2.59 -3.62
CA LEU A 44 -1.77 2.06 -3.81
C LEU A 44 -1.62 1.31 -5.12
N SER A 45 -2.59 0.48 -5.51
CA SER A 45 -2.54 -0.22 -6.80
C SER A 45 -2.58 0.77 -7.97
N LEU A 46 -3.42 1.81 -7.90
CA LEU A 46 -3.47 2.85 -8.93
C LEU A 46 -2.17 3.65 -8.98
N PHE A 47 -1.65 4.06 -7.82
CA PHE A 47 -0.38 4.77 -7.72
C PHE A 47 0.80 3.96 -8.30
N THR A 48 0.85 2.68 -7.96
CA THR A 48 1.87 1.75 -8.46
C THR A 48 1.77 1.58 -9.96
N TYR A 49 0.56 1.34 -10.47
CA TYR A 49 0.34 1.12 -11.90
C TYR A 49 0.63 2.36 -12.75
N LEU A 50 0.23 3.55 -12.28
CA LEU A 50 0.55 4.81 -12.97
C LEU A 50 2.04 5.13 -12.90
N SER A 51 2.72 4.81 -11.79
CA SER A 51 4.17 4.96 -11.67
C SER A 51 4.91 4.04 -12.65
N TYR A 52 4.42 2.81 -12.84
CA TYR A 52 4.91 1.91 -13.88
C TYR A 52 4.72 2.45 -15.30
N LEU A 53 3.52 2.98 -15.60
CA LEU A 53 3.18 3.45 -16.94
C LEU A 53 3.98 4.69 -17.35
N PHE A 54 4.19 5.63 -16.43
CA PHE A 54 4.81 6.93 -16.75
C PHE A 54 6.31 6.97 -16.47
N SER A 55 6.72 6.60 -15.27
CA SER A 55 8.10 6.51 -14.78
C SER A 55 8.07 6.50 -13.26
N ILE A 56 8.85 5.61 -12.67
CA ILE A 56 8.99 5.51 -11.22
C ILE A 56 9.67 6.76 -10.60
N ASP A 57 10.43 7.53 -11.39
CA ASP A 57 11.04 8.80 -10.93
C ASP A 57 10.02 9.94 -10.83
N LYS A 58 8.86 9.80 -11.50
CA LYS A 58 7.79 10.80 -11.51
C LYS A 58 6.70 10.51 -10.46
N THR A 59 7.02 9.72 -9.43
CA THR A 59 6.09 9.34 -8.35
C THR A 59 5.40 10.54 -7.70
N ILE A 60 6.10 11.66 -7.48
CA ILE A 60 5.48 12.90 -6.94
C ILE A 60 4.38 13.43 -7.88
N ILE A 61 4.64 13.46 -9.19
CA ILE A 61 3.67 13.92 -10.19
C ILE A 61 2.46 12.98 -10.20
N VAL A 62 2.70 11.66 -10.22
CA VAL A 62 1.64 10.65 -10.18
C VAL A 62 0.79 10.79 -8.92
N PHE A 63 1.43 11.02 -7.77
CA PHE A 63 0.76 11.23 -6.49
C PHE A 63 -0.15 12.47 -6.52
N ILE A 64 0.34 13.60 -7.03
CA ILE A 64 -0.44 14.84 -7.20
C ILE A 64 -1.63 14.61 -8.15
N VAL A 65 -1.41 13.92 -9.27
CA VAL A 65 -2.46 13.61 -10.25
C VAL A 65 -3.59 12.80 -9.60
N ILE A 66 -3.27 11.79 -8.77
CA ILE A 66 -4.28 11.00 -8.06
C ILE A 66 -5.06 11.86 -7.07
N ILE A 67 -4.40 12.77 -6.33
CA ILE A 67 -5.08 13.69 -5.40
C ILE A 67 -6.05 14.60 -6.14
N VAL A 68 -5.59 15.25 -7.22
CA VAL A 68 -6.41 16.16 -8.03
C VAL A 68 -7.58 15.41 -8.66
N PHE A 69 -7.33 14.23 -9.22
CA PHE A 69 -8.38 13.40 -9.82
C PHE A 69 -9.42 12.96 -8.77
N GLY A 70 -8.95 12.49 -7.61
CA GLY A 70 -9.80 12.14 -6.47
C GLY A 70 -10.68 13.30 -6.01
N PHE A 71 -10.11 14.50 -5.91
CA PHE A 71 -10.83 15.72 -5.55
C PHE A 71 -11.89 16.11 -6.60
N VAL A 72 -11.56 16.03 -7.88
CA VAL A 72 -12.52 16.30 -8.98
C VAL A 72 -13.69 15.31 -8.94
N VAL A 73 -13.40 14.02 -8.72
CA VAL A 73 -14.44 12.98 -8.58
C VAL A 73 -15.32 13.25 -7.36
N PHE A 74 -14.72 13.62 -6.23
CA PHE A 74 -15.44 14.01 -5.01
C PHE A 74 -16.44 15.14 -5.26
N GLN A 75 -15.99 16.22 -5.93
CA GLN A 75 -16.83 17.38 -6.26
C GLN A 75 -17.96 17.00 -7.23
N LYS A 76 -17.65 16.23 -8.28
CA LYS A 76 -18.65 15.82 -9.30
C LYS A 76 -19.74 14.94 -8.74
N LEU A 77 -19.39 14.02 -7.84
CA LEU A 77 -20.35 13.12 -7.22
C LEU A 77 -21.23 13.83 -6.16
N ARG A 78 -20.97 15.12 -5.87
CA ARG A 78 -21.60 15.89 -4.78
C ARG A 78 -21.70 15.05 -3.51
N LEU A 79 -20.67 14.24 -3.24
CA LEU A 79 -20.73 13.29 -2.15
C LEU A 79 -20.85 14.11 -0.88
N LYS A 80 -22.01 14.02 -0.23
CA LYS A 80 -22.11 14.31 1.19
C LYS A 80 -21.39 13.18 1.91
N LEU A 81 -20.06 13.16 1.83
CA LEU A 81 -19.22 12.29 2.63
C LEU A 81 -19.45 12.70 4.07
N LYS A 82 -20.43 12.08 4.72
CA LYS A 82 -20.41 12.02 6.17
C LYS A 82 -19.18 11.18 6.49
N LEU A 83 -18.16 11.80 7.08
CA LEU A 83 -17.09 11.11 7.78
C LEU A 83 -17.77 10.18 8.78
N SER A 84 -17.98 8.95 8.34
CA SER A 84 -18.67 7.93 9.10
C SER A 84 -17.70 7.36 10.11
N LEU A 85 -18.20 6.92 11.26
CA LEU A 85 -17.43 6.12 12.22
C LEU A 85 -16.71 4.93 11.55
N SER A 86 -17.20 4.45 10.40
CA SER A 86 -16.51 3.46 9.58
C SER A 86 -15.15 3.93 9.05
N CYS A 87 -15.03 5.19 8.58
CA CYS A 87 -13.78 5.70 8.00
C CYS A 87 -12.70 5.78 9.08
N SER A 88 -13.02 6.43 10.22
CA SER A 88 -12.11 6.52 11.36
C SER A 88 -11.72 5.15 11.91
N PHE A 89 -12.64 4.19 11.92
CA PHE A 89 -12.33 2.81 12.34
C PHE A 89 -11.23 2.18 11.47
N TYR A 90 -11.34 2.26 10.14
CA TYR A 90 -10.32 1.69 9.25
C TYR A 90 -9.01 2.47 9.26
N GLU A 91 -9.04 3.77 9.53
CA GLU A 91 -7.80 4.54 9.71
C GLU A 91 -7.06 4.11 10.97
N VAL A 92 -7.77 4.00 12.09
CA VAL A 92 -7.18 3.54 13.35
C VAL A 92 -6.71 2.09 13.21
N LEU A 93 -7.50 1.21 12.58
CA LEU A 93 -7.11 -0.19 12.35
C LEU A 93 -5.85 -0.28 11.47
N PHE A 94 -5.81 0.45 10.35
CA PHE A 94 -4.65 0.48 9.47
C PHE A 94 -3.41 0.98 10.22
N ALA A 95 -3.53 2.14 10.88
CA ALA A 95 -2.44 2.74 11.63
C ALA A 95 -1.93 1.78 12.71
N ALA A 96 -2.82 1.23 13.53
CA ALA A 96 -2.46 0.30 14.59
C ALA A 96 -1.70 -0.92 14.03
N CYS A 97 -2.20 -1.57 12.97
CA CYS A 97 -1.52 -2.71 12.35
C CYS A 97 -0.18 -2.31 11.72
N PHE A 98 -0.11 -1.16 11.04
CA PHE A 98 1.11 -0.68 10.38
C PHE A 98 2.21 -0.37 11.41
N PHE A 99 1.89 0.43 12.44
CA PHE A 99 2.85 0.79 13.49
C PHE A 99 3.25 -0.42 14.34
N LEU A 100 2.31 -1.32 14.65
CA LEU A 100 2.61 -2.54 15.40
C LEU A 100 3.54 -3.47 14.61
N PHE A 101 3.25 -3.71 13.33
CA PHE A 101 4.09 -4.58 12.52
C PHE A 101 5.45 -3.95 12.22
N ALA A 102 5.51 -2.64 12.03
CA ALA A 102 6.77 -1.90 11.93
C ALA A 102 7.60 -2.01 13.21
N LEU A 103 6.96 -1.95 14.39
CA LEU A 103 7.62 -2.19 15.67
C LEU A 103 8.19 -3.61 15.76
N ILE A 104 7.41 -4.64 15.37
CA ILE A 104 7.90 -6.02 15.30
C ILE A 104 9.10 -6.14 14.35
N ARG A 105 9.01 -5.56 13.15
CA ARG A 105 10.11 -5.54 12.17
C ARG A 105 11.33 -4.80 12.69
N SER A 106 11.18 -3.79 13.55
CA SER A 106 12.31 -3.06 14.12
C SER A 106 13.25 -3.94 14.96
N PHE A 107 12.71 -4.97 15.63
CA PHE A 107 13.50 -5.95 16.39
C PHE A 107 14.21 -6.99 15.50
N TYR A 108 13.67 -7.25 14.30
CA TYR A 108 14.18 -8.27 13.37
C TYR A 108 14.38 -7.69 11.96
N SER A 109 15.01 -6.53 11.87
CA SER A 109 15.09 -5.74 10.63
C SER A 109 16.07 -6.31 9.59
N GLU A 110 16.88 -7.29 9.99
CA GLU A 110 17.88 -7.94 9.14
C GLU A 110 17.26 -8.57 7.88
N ILE A 111 17.90 -8.29 6.75
CA ILE A 111 17.58 -8.87 5.45
C ILE A 111 18.51 -10.07 5.25
N ASN A 112 18.22 -11.13 6.00
CA ASN A 112 18.99 -12.36 6.01
C ASN A 112 18.10 -13.57 5.66
N GLY A 113 18.67 -14.52 4.93
CA GLY A 113 17.97 -15.67 4.34
C GLY A 113 17.78 -15.55 2.83
N ALA A 114 17.74 -16.69 2.14
CA ALA A 114 17.72 -16.75 0.68
C ALA A 114 16.54 -15.97 0.06
N GLU A 115 15.33 -16.18 0.56
CA GLU A 115 14.11 -15.52 0.05
C GLU A 115 14.16 -14.00 0.28
N LYS A 116 14.52 -13.55 1.50
CA LYS A 116 14.59 -12.12 1.81
C LYS A 116 15.66 -11.41 0.98
N PHE A 117 16.79 -12.08 0.74
CA PHE A 117 17.85 -11.55 -0.09
C PHE A 117 17.41 -11.43 -1.55
N MET A 118 16.71 -12.44 -2.08
CA MET A 118 16.06 -12.39 -3.39
C MET A 118 15.09 -11.22 -3.52
N ASP A 119 14.17 -11.10 -2.57
CA ASP A 119 13.17 -10.03 -2.55
C ASP A 119 13.80 -8.64 -2.48
N PHE A 120 14.87 -8.50 -1.70
CA PHE A 120 15.61 -7.25 -1.60
C PHE A 120 16.40 -6.92 -2.86
N ALA A 121 16.96 -7.91 -3.55
CA ALA A 121 17.63 -7.72 -4.83
C ALA A 121 16.64 -7.23 -5.90
N ILE A 122 15.45 -7.85 -5.99
CA ILE A 122 14.36 -7.43 -6.89
C ILE A 122 13.91 -6.00 -6.54
N LEU A 123 13.72 -5.71 -5.26
CA LEU A 123 13.35 -4.36 -4.80
C LEU A 123 14.38 -3.31 -5.23
N ASN A 124 15.68 -3.59 -5.07
CA ASN A 124 16.74 -2.70 -5.53
C ASN A 124 16.77 -2.53 -7.05
N ALA A 125 16.59 -3.61 -7.81
CA ALA A 125 16.54 -3.56 -9.26
C ALA A 125 15.39 -2.65 -9.74
N VAL A 126 14.21 -2.80 -9.16
CA VAL A 126 13.04 -1.96 -9.47
C VAL A 126 13.24 -0.51 -9.04
N PHE A 127 13.81 -0.27 -7.86
CA PHE A 127 14.09 1.08 -7.37
C PHE A 127 15.08 1.83 -8.26
N ARG A 128 16.07 1.13 -8.83
CA ARG A 128 17.10 1.74 -9.69
C ARG A 128 16.74 1.76 -11.17
N ALA A 129 15.61 1.16 -11.56
CA ALA A 129 15.22 1.05 -12.95
C ALA A 129 14.93 2.43 -13.57
N GLU A 130 15.60 2.72 -14.69
CA GLU A 130 15.32 3.90 -15.52
C GLU A 130 14.19 3.64 -16.52
N SER A 131 14.06 2.39 -16.97
CA SER A 131 13.00 1.91 -17.85
C SER A 131 12.47 0.57 -17.38
N PHE A 132 11.21 0.28 -17.67
CA PHE A 132 10.59 -1.01 -17.40
C PHE A 132 10.51 -1.87 -18.66
N PRO A 133 10.68 -3.21 -18.56
CA PRO A 133 10.94 -3.98 -17.34
C PRO A 133 12.38 -3.80 -16.77
N PRO A 134 12.57 -3.91 -15.44
CA PRO A 134 13.90 -3.80 -14.82
C PRO A 134 14.76 -5.00 -15.19
N LEU A 135 16.09 -4.84 -15.09
CA LEU A 135 17.03 -5.95 -15.24
C LEU A 135 16.81 -6.99 -14.14
N ASP A 136 16.97 -8.27 -14.50
CA ASP A 136 16.94 -9.37 -13.55
C ASP A 136 18.25 -9.42 -12.73
N PRO A 137 18.20 -9.25 -11.40
CA PRO A 137 19.40 -9.35 -10.56
C PRO A 137 19.99 -10.77 -10.51
N TRP A 138 19.25 -11.79 -10.96
CA TRP A 138 19.62 -13.20 -10.91
C TRP A 138 20.03 -13.78 -12.27
N LEU A 139 19.69 -13.11 -13.37
CA LEU A 139 19.99 -13.56 -14.72
C LEU A 139 20.53 -12.42 -15.58
N SER A 140 21.86 -12.42 -15.78
CA SER A 140 22.56 -11.35 -16.48
C SER A 140 22.04 -11.14 -17.90
N GLY A 141 21.69 -9.89 -18.22
CA GLY A 141 21.23 -9.48 -19.55
C GLY A 141 19.74 -9.71 -19.80
N GLU A 142 19.06 -10.38 -18.87
CA GLU A 142 17.62 -10.61 -18.93
C GLU A 142 16.85 -9.58 -18.08
N HIS A 143 15.54 -9.57 -18.26
CA HIS A 143 14.63 -8.66 -17.57
C HIS A 143 13.62 -9.45 -16.73
N LEU A 144 13.17 -8.86 -15.63
CA LEU A 144 12.09 -9.47 -14.84
C LEU A 144 10.74 -9.32 -15.55
N ASP A 145 9.91 -10.36 -15.48
CA ASP A 145 8.52 -10.27 -15.93
C ASP A 145 7.66 -9.48 -14.94
N PHE A 146 6.68 -8.74 -15.47
CA PHE A 146 5.80 -7.84 -14.70
C PHE A 146 5.15 -8.48 -13.47
N TYR A 147 4.77 -9.76 -13.58
CA TYR A 147 4.11 -10.50 -12.51
C TYR A 147 5.00 -10.67 -11.26
N TYR A 148 6.32 -10.83 -11.43
CA TYR A 148 7.21 -11.14 -10.32
C TYR A 148 7.59 -9.92 -9.48
N TYR A 149 7.47 -8.70 -10.01
CA TYR A 149 7.96 -7.51 -9.32
C TYR A 149 6.88 -6.49 -8.93
N PHE A 150 5.60 -6.72 -9.20
CA PHE A 150 4.56 -5.72 -8.92
C PHE A 150 4.49 -5.31 -7.44
N GLY A 151 4.66 -6.26 -6.51
CA GLY A 151 4.75 -5.96 -5.08
C GLY A 151 5.97 -5.09 -4.74
N HIS A 152 7.13 -5.43 -5.30
CA HIS A 152 8.37 -4.67 -5.15
C HIS A 152 8.28 -3.27 -5.79
N LEU A 153 7.54 -3.14 -6.89
CA LEU A 153 7.23 -1.88 -7.54
C LEU A 153 6.35 -0.99 -6.66
N MET A 154 5.36 -1.56 -5.97
CA MET A 154 4.53 -0.81 -5.02
C MET A 154 5.40 -0.22 -3.90
N VAL A 155 6.27 -1.05 -3.32
CA VAL A 155 7.21 -0.64 -2.26
C VAL A 155 8.21 0.39 -2.79
N SER A 156 8.79 0.17 -3.97
CA SER A 156 9.77 1.09 -4.59
C SER A 156 9.16 2.43 -4.97
N SER A 157 7.91 2.44 -5.46
CA SER A 157 7.21 3.67 -5.83
C SER A 157 6.94 4.53 -4.60
N LEU A 158 6.53 3.91 -3.48
CA LEU A 158 6.40 4.61 -2.20
C LEU A 158 7.74 5.07 -1.64
N ALA A 159 8.78 4.25 -1.81
CA ALA A 159 10.13 4.60 -1.38
C ALA A 159 10.65 5.84 -2.11
N LYS A 160 10.48 5.90 -3.45
CA LYS A 160 10.83 7.08 -4.25
C LYS A 160 10.00 8.30 -3.87
N LEU A 161 8.69 8.13 -3.64
CA LEU A 161 7.82 9.24 -3.24
C LEU A 161 8.25 9.89 -1.92
N THR A 162 8.68 9.09 -0.95
CA THR A 162 9.03 9.54 0.40
C THR A 162 10.53 9.72 0.60
N GLY A 163 11.37 9.44 -0.41
CA GLY A 163 12.83 9.50 -0.29
C GLY A 163 13.40 8.47 0.69
N THR A 164 12.71 7.34 0.91
CA THR A 164 13.17 6.32 1.85
C THR A 164 14.31 5.49 1.27
N PRO A 165 15.37 5.22 2.04
CA PRO A 165 16.37 4.21 1.68
C PRO A 165 15.72 2.83 1.50
N VAL A 166 16.21 2.05 0.54
CA VAL A 166 15.59 0.79 0.11
C VAL A 166 15.57 -0.26 1.23
N GLU A 167 16.60 -0.28 2.07
CA GLU A 167 16.72 -1.16 3.24
C GLU A 167 15.66 -0.87 4.32
N VAL A 168 15.25 0.39 4.46
CA VAL A 168 14.15 0.79 5.34
C VAL A 168 12.82 0.49 4.66
N ALA A 169 12.68 0.82 3.38
CA ALA A 169 11.49 0.59 2.59
C ALA A 169 11.07 -0.89 2.54
N TYR A 170 12.03 -1.82 2.48
CA TYR A 170 11.77 -3.26 2.56
C TYR A 170 10.95 -3.62 3.81
N ASN A 171 11.39 -3.13 4.98
CA ASN A 171 10.75 -3.38 6.27
C ASN A 171 9.38 -2.68 6.40
N LEU A 172 9.28 -1.44 5.92
CA LEU A 172 8.03 -0.69 5.90
C LEU A 172 7.02 -1.30 4.92
N GLY A 173 7.48 -1.83 3.79
CA GLY A 173 6.68 -2.53 2.79
C GLY A 173 5.99 -3.77 3.39
N LEU A 174 6.71 -4.60 4.14
CA LEU A 174 6.12 -5.74 4.85
C LEU A 174 5.03 -5.29 5.85
N SER A 175 5.30 -4.21 6.58
CA SER A 175 4.35 -3.62 7.54
C SER A 175 3.10 -3.07 6.84
N MET A 176 3.28 -2.44 5.68
CA MET A 176 2.20 -1.97 4.83
C MET A 176 1.35 -3.13 4.32
N PHE A 177 1.96 -4.18 3.76
CA PHE A 177 1.21 -5.33 3.24
C PHE A 177 0.40 -6.02 4.34
N PHE A 178 0.96 -6.18 5.54
CA PHE A 178 0.24 -6.71 6.69
C PHE A 178 -0.98 -5.83 7.05
N ALA A 179 -0.79 -4.51 7.16
CA ALA A 179 -1.86 -3.59 7.49
C ALA A 179 -2.95 -3.53 6.40
N LEU A 180 -2.57 -3.59 5.12
CA LEU A 180 -3.51 -3.69 4.00
C LEU A 180 -4.30 -5.00 4.03
N ALA A 181 -3.64 -6.13 4.29
CA ALA A 181 -4.30 -7.42 4.36
C ALA A 181 -5.36 -7.44 5.49
N VAL A 182 -5.01 -7.01 6.69
CA VAL A 182 -5.94 -6.97 7.83
C VAL A 182 -7.12 -6.04 7.56
N THR A 183 -6.88 -4.84 7.03
CA THR A 183 -7.94 -3.86 6.79
C THR A 183 -8.88 -4.26 5.66
N THR A 184 -8.35 -4.76 4.55
CA THR A 184 -9.14 -5.23 3.41
C THR A 184 -9.91 -6.50 3.75
N ALA A 185 -9.30 -7.46 4.47
CA ALA A 185 -9.98 -8.66 4.94
C ALA A 185 -11.11 -8.33 5.93
N THR A 186 -10.90 -7.36 6.81
CA THR A 186 -11.94 -6.87 7.73
C THR A 186 -13.10 -6.23 6.96
N SER A 187 -12.83 -5.42 5.94
CA SER A 187 -13.87 -4.82 5.11
C SER A 187 -14.65 -5.87 4.31
N LEU A 188 -13.96 -6.83 3.72
CA LEU A 188 -14.58 -7.95 3.02
C LEU A 188 -15.46 -8.77 3.96
N GLY A 189 -14.94 -9.13 5.13
CA GLY A 189 -15.68 -9.88 6.15
C GLY A 189 -16.93 -9.13 6.64
N TYR A 190 -16.85 -7.80 6.80
CA TYR A 190 -18.00 -6.98 7.16
C TYR A 190 -19.04 -6.93 6.05
N ASN A 191 -18.63 -6.78 4.79
CA ASN A 191 -19.55 -6.78 3.65
C ASN A 191 -20.27 -8.12 3.48
N LEU A 192 -19.62 -9.24 3.77
CA LEU A 192 -20.21 -10.58 3.70
C LEU A 192 -21.15 -10.90 4.88
N THR A 193 -20.80 -10.45 6.10
CA THR A 193 -21.50 -10.88 7.33
C THR A 193 -22.40 -9.82 7.96
N ASN A 194 -22.26 -8.55 7.55
CA ASN A 194 -22.84 -7.37 8.21
C ASN A 194 -22.45 -7.19 9.69
N ARG A 195 -21.46 -7.93 10.21
CA ARG A 195 -21.06 -7.92 11.63
C ARG A 195 -19.56 -7.68 11.78
N ARG A 196 -19.19 -6.54 12.37
CA ARG A 196 -17.78 -6.13 12.55
C ARG A 196 -16.95 -7.08 13.42
N ARG A 197 -17.57 -7.70 14.43
CA ARG A 197 -16.89 -8.63 15.35
C ARG A 197 -16.32 -9.87 14.64
N TYR A 198 -17.08 -10.47 13.73
CA TYR A 198 -16.62 -11.65 12.98
C TYR A 198 -15.62 -11.28 11.88
N ALA A 199 -15.67 -10.05 11.38
CA ALA A 199 -14.71 -9.56 10.41
C ALA A 199 -13.29 -9.42 11.00
N LEU A 200 -13.17 -8.85 12.21
CA LEU A 200 -11.90 -8.72 12.92
C LEU A 200 -11.29 -10.08 13.28
N LEU A 201 -12.10 -11.02 13.77
CA LEU A 201 -11.64 -12.37 14.08
C LEU A 201 -11.08 -13.07 12.83
N LYS A 202 -11.75 -12.95 11.68
CA LYS A 202 -11.27 -13.54 10.42
C LYS A 202 -10.00 -12.88 9.89
N ALA A 203 -9.87 -11.56 10.03
CA ALA A 203 -8.67 -10.85 9.62
C ALA A 203 -7.45 -11.24 10.47
N PHE A 204 -7.65 -11.48 11.77
CA PHE A 204 -6.61 -12.03 12.65
C PHE A 204 -6.14 -13.42 12.19
N PHE A 205 -7.08 -14.32 11.86
CA PHE A 205 -6.72 -15.66 11.38
C PHE A 205 -6.04 -15.67 10.00
N CYS A 206 -6.31 -14.68 9.15
CA CYS A 206 -5.67 -14.56 7.84
C CYS A 206 -4.16 -14.23 7.95
N GLY A 207 -3.73 -13.59 9.04
CA GLY A 207 -2.32 -13.24 9.28
C GLY A 207 -1.51 -14.34 10.00
N THR A 208 -2.14 -15.44 10.42
CA THR A 208 -1.52 -16.50 11.24
C THR A 208 -1.24 -17.80 10.46
N PHE A 209 -1.07 -17.73 9.14
CA PHE A 209 -0.72 -18.92 8.36
C PHE A 209 0.80 -19.03 8.16
N ARG A 210 1.35 -20.01 8.91
CA ARG A 210 2.61 -20.77 8.78
C ARG A 210 3.84 -20.07 8.19
#